data_AF-A0A2V7Q4Y8-F1
#
_entry.id   AF-A0A2V7Q4Y8-F1
#
_cell.length_a   1.000
_cell.length_b   1.000
_cell.length_c   1.000
_cell.angle_alpha   90.00
_cell.angle_beta   90.00
_cell.angle_gamma   90.00
#
_symmetry.space_group_name_H-M   'P 1'
#
loop_
_entity.id
_entity.type
_entity.pdbx_description
1 polymer ?
#
loop_
_entity_poly.entity_id
_entity_poly.type
_entity_poly.pdbx_seq_one_letter_code
_entity_poly.pdbx_strand_id
1 'polypeptide(L)'
;MALTPTQRKHLEARLLEERTRVVDALARYNRATRDMVQQEPGDRGTDTADQERDVVNAARETAELAEIDAALERFYKRPEQYGRCERSGKPIPFERLDLVPWARTCD
;
A
#
# COMPACT_ATOMS: atom_id res chain seq x y z
N MET A 1 25.80 0.35 0.55
CA MET A 1 25.79 0.00 1.99
C MET A 1 24.55 -0.84 2.28
N ALA A 2 24.65 -1.83 3.15
CA ALA A 2 23.49 -2.60 3.62
C ALA A 2 22.74 -1.82 4.72
N LEU A 3 21.43 -2.07 4.88
CA LEU A 3 20.61 -1.43 5.92
C LEU A 3 21.05 -1.86 7.33
N THR A 4 21.11 -0.91 8.26
CA THR A 4 21.40 -1.21 9.66
C THR A 4 20.21 -1.89 10.35
N PRO A 5 20.42 -2.61 11.48
CA PRO A 5 19.32 -3.17 12.27
C PRO A 5 18.28 -2.11 12.70
N THR A 6 18.74 -0.92 13.08
CA THR A 6 17.86 0.21 13.45
C THR A 6 17.02 0.69 12.28
N GLN A 7 17.63 0.85 11.09
CA GLN A 7 16.91 1.22 9.88
C GLN A 7 15.87 0.17 9.49
N ARG A 8 16.18 -1.13 9.63
CA ARG A 8 15.23 -2.20 9.35
C ARG A 8 14.02 -2.15 10.29
N LYS A 9 14.24 -1.95 11.59
CA LYS A 9 13.14 -1.82 12.56
C LYS A 9 12.26 -0.60 12.27
N HIS A 10 12.87 0.51 11.85
CA HIS A 10 12.14 1.71 11.41
C HIS A 10 11.27 1.42 10.19
N LEU A 11 11.83 0.76 9.17
CA LEU A 11 11.08 0.40 7.96
C LEU A 11 9.95 -0.60 8.24
N GLU A 12 10.17 -1.56 9.13
CA GLU A 12 9.11 -2.50 9.58
C GLU A 12 7.94 -1.75 10.22
N ALA A 13 8.22 -0.83 11.15
CA ALA A 13 7.18 -0.03 11.79
C ALA A 13 6.40 0.80 10.75
N ARG A 14 7.11 1.41 9.80
CA ARG A 14 6.51 2.19 8.71
C ARG A 14 5.63 1.31 7.81
N LEU A 15 6.06 0.11 7.44
CA LEU A 15 5.24 -0.82 6.65
C LEU A 15 3.95 -1.21 7.38
N LEU A 16 4.01 -1.49 8.68
CA LEU A 16 2.85 -1.88 9.48
C LEU A 16 1.85 -0.71 9.66
N GLU A 17 2.37 0.51 9.87
CA GLU A 17 1.58 1.73 9.93
C GLU A 17 0.83 1.96 8.60
N GLU A 18 1.55 1.91 7.48
CA GLU A 18 0.98 2.10 6.15
C GLU A 18 -0.02 1.01 5.78
N ARG A 19 0.28 -0.26 6.11
CA ARG A 19 -0.67 -1.37 5.95
C ARG A 19 -1.98 -1.09 6.68
N THR A 20 -1.88 -0.66 7.93
CA THR A 20 -3.05 -0.37 8.77
C THR A 20 -3.85 0.79 8.17
N ARG A 21 -3.19 1.86 7.72
CA ARG A 21 -3.81 3.00 7.05
C ARG A 21 -4.61 2.58 5.82
N VAL A 22 -4.02 1.77 4.95
CA VAL A 22 -4.64 1.33 3.69
C VAL A 22 -5.80 0.35 3.94
N VAL A 23 -5.63 -0.61 4.86
CA VAL A 23 -6.71 -1.54 5.25
C VAL A 23 -7.93 -0.79 5.79
N ASP A 24 -7.69 0.21 6.63
CA ASP A 24 -8.76 1.03 7.22
C ASP A 24 -9.46 1.91 6.17
N ALA A 25 -8.72 2.45 5.18
CA ALA A 25 -9.29 3.15 4.04
C ALA A 25 -10.20 2.24 3.20
N LEU A 26 -9.74 1.04 2.84
CA LEU A 26 -10.53 0.05 2.11
C LEU A 26 -11.77 -0.41 2.89
N ALA A 27 -11.65 -0.55 4.22
CA ALA A 27 -12.77 -0.93 5.07
C ALA A 27 -13.87 0.16 5.09
N ARG A 28 -13.48 1.44 5.15
CA ARG A 28 -14.40 2.58 5.03
C ARG A 28 -15.07 2.62 3.67
N TYR A 29 -14.31 2.48 2.59
CA TYR A 29 -14.86 2.44 1.22
C TYR A 29 -15.91 1.33 1.09
N ASN A 30 -15.58 0.10 1.50
CA ASN A 30 -16.50 -1.04 1.41
C ASN A 30 -17.77 -0.86 2.26
N ARG A 31 -17.69 -0.12 3.38
CA ARG A 31 -18.89 0.25 4.16
C ARG A 31 -19.74 1.26 3.40
N ALA A 32 -19.14 2.34 2.92
CA ALA A 32 -19.85 3.38 2.17
C ALA A 32 -20.54 2.81 0.91
N THR A 33 -19.84 1.98 0.14
CA THR A 33 -20.43 1.30 -1.02
C THR A 33 -21.59 0.39 -0.64
N ARG A 34 -21.51 -0.34 0.48
CA ARG A 34 -22.62 -1.17 0.95
C ARG A 34 -23.83 -0.35 1.35
N ASP A 35 -23.62 0.75 2.07
CA ASP A 35 -24.68 1.66 2.49
C ASP A 35 -25.38 2.28 1.27
N MET A 36 -24.61 2.70 0.26
CA MET A 36 -25.12 3.18 -1.04
C MET A 36 -25.91 2.11 -1.80
N VAL A 37 -25.50 0.83 -1.79
CA VAL A 37 -26.27 -0.24 -2.45
C VAL A 37 -27.58 -0.55 -1.71
N GLN A 38 -27.63 -0.32 -0.40
CA GLN A 38 -28.84 -0.52 0.41
C GLN A 38 -29.83 0.66 0.31
N GLN A 39 -29.32 1.86 0.01
CA GLN A 39 -30.12 3.03 -0.30
C GLN A 39 -30.37 3.04 -1.83
N GLU A 40 -31.61 2.81 -2.27
CA GLU A 40 -32.20 3.31 -3.54
C GLU A 40 -32.60 2.34 -4.68
N PRO A 41 -33.89 2.43 -5.09
CA PRO A 41 -34.31 2.41 -6.50
C PRO A 41 -34.68 3.82 -7.07
N GLY A 42 -34.24 4.94 -6.46
CA GLY A 42 -34.78 6.29 -6.70
C GLY A 42 -33.91 7.31 -7.46
N ASP A 43 -32.64 7.53 -7.12
CA ASP A 43 -31.87 8.72 -7.56
C ASP A 43 -30.61 8.37 -8.42
N ARG A 44 -30.82 7.96 -9.67
CA ARG A 44 -29.77 7.48 -10.59
C ARG A 44 -29.01 8.57 -11.39
N GLY A 45 -29.18 9.85 -11.07
CA GLY A 45 -28.75 10.94 -11.96
C GLY A 45 -27.30 11.40 -11.86
N THR A 46 -26.69 11.32 -10.66
CA THR A 46 -25.40 12.00 -10.37
C THR A 46 -24.30 11.04 -9.88
N ASP A 47 -24.65 9.77 -9.68
CA ASP A 47 -23.84 8.81 -8.91
C ASP A 47 -22.72 8.13 -9.72
N THR A 48 -22.84 8.06 -11.05
CA THR A 48 -21.91 7.22 -11.85
C THR A 48 -20.48 7.76 -11.88
N ALA A 49 -20.29 9.07 -12.00
CA ALA A 49 -18.94 9.65 -12.09
C ALA A 49 -18.19 9.63 -10.74
N ASP A 50 -18.91 9.72 -9.63
CA ASP A 50 -18.34 9.62 -8.28
C ASP A 50 -18.00 8.16 -7.95
N GLN A 51 -18.93 7.24 -8.27
CA GLN A 51 -18.73 5.80 -8.15
C GLN A 51 -17.54 5.31 -8.99
N GLU A 52 -17.36 5.80 -10.22
CA GLU A 52 -16.20 5.46 -11.06
C GLU A 52 -14.88 5.92 -10.44
N ARG A 53 -14.83 7.13 -9.85
CA ARG A 53 -13.64 7.65 -9.17
C ARG A 53 -13.31 6.82 -7.94
N ASP A 54 -14.31 6.44 -7.16
CA ASP A 54 -14.11 5.66 -5.96
C ASP A 54 -13.64 4.24 -6.27
N VAL A 55 -14.15 3.61 -7.33
CA VAL A 55 -13.68 2.29 -7.79
C VAL A 55 -12.21 2.36 -8.20
N VAL A 56 -11.80 3.40 -8.93
CA VAL A 56 -10.40 3.59 -9.32
C VAL A 56 -9.53 3.82 -8.08
N ASN A 57 -9.99 4.59 -7.09
CA ASN A 57 -9.24 4.80 -5.86
C ASN A 57 -9.09 3.50 -5.05
N ALA A 58 -10.17 2.75 -4.85
CA ALA A 58 -10.14 1.48 -4.13
C ALA A 58 -9.25 0.44 -4.83
N ALA A 59 -9.24 0.42 -6.17
CA ALA A 59 -8.34 -0.45 -6.93
C ALA A 59 -6.86 -0.07 -6.70
N ARG A 60 -6.55 1.22 -6.66
CA ARG A 60 -5.20 1.73 -6.35
C ARG A 60 -4.78 1.38 -4.92
N GLU A 61 -5.64 1.61 -3.94
CA GLU A 61 -5.40 1.26 -2.53
C GLU A 61 -5.21 -0.25 -2.35
N THR A 62 -5.98 -1.07 -3.06
CA THR A 62 -5.82 -2.53 -3.03
C THR A 62 -4.46 -2.96 -3.62
N ALA A 63 -4.04 -2.34 -4.72
CA ALA A 63 -2.73 -2.60 -5.31
C ALA A 63 -1.59 -2.15 -4.37
N GLU A 64 -1.74 -0.99 -3.71
CA GLU A 64 -0.79 -0.51 -2.70
C GLU A 64 -0.69 -1.47 -1.51
N LEU A 65 -1.83 -1.96 -1.00
CA LEU A 65 -1.85 -2.96 0.07
C LEU A 65 -1.09 -4.23 -0.32
N ALA A 66 -1.30 -4.72 -1.54
CA ALA A 66 -0.59 -5.90 -2.04
C ALA A 66 0.94 -5.68 -2.11
N GLU A 67 1.39 -4.48 -2.49
CA GLU A 67 2.81 -4.14 -2.50
C GLU A 67 3.39 -4.07 -1.08
N ILE A 68 2.64 -3.52 -0.12
CA ILE A 68 3.02 -3.45 1.30
C ILE A 68 3.12 -4.86 1.89
N ASP A 69 2.12 -5.71 1.65
CA ASP A 69 2.11 -7.10 2.11
C ASP A 69 3.29 -7.90 1.50
N ALA A 70 3.56 -7.71 0.20
CA ALA A 70 4.73 -8.31 -0.45
C ALA A 70 6.05 -7.78 0.12
N ALA A 71 6.11 -6.51 0.52
CA ALA A 71 7.27 -5.93 1.19
C ALA A 71 7.49 -6.55 2.58
N LEU A 72 6.44 -6.66 3.39
CA LEU A 72 6.49 -7.33 4.70
C LEU A 72 6.89 -8.81 4.55
N GLU A 73 6.35 -9.51 3.57
CA GLU A 73 6.71 -10.90 3.29
C GLU A 73 8.21 -11.02 2.95
N ARG A 74 8.74 -10.15 2.09
CA ARG A 74 10.18 -10.10 1.78
C ARG A 74 11.01 -9.75 3.01
N PHE A 75 10.54 -8.81 3.82
CA PHE A 75 11.20 -8.39 5.05
C PHE A 75 11.36 -9.55 6.03
N TYR A 76 10.29 -10.32 6.27
CA TYR A 76 10.32 -11.46 7.19
C TYR A 76 11.01 -12.69 6.61
N LYS A 77 10.80 -13.01 5.32
CA LYS A 77 11.42 -14.19 4.69
C LYS A 77 12.91 -14.01 4.45
N ARG A 78 13.34 -12.80 4.03
CA ARG A 78 14.71 -12.51 3.59
C ARG A 78 15.17 -11.13 4.07
N PRO A 79 15.34 -10.93 5.38
CA PRO A 79 15.69 -9.63 5.98
C PRO A 79 17.04 -9.07 5.51
N GLU A 80 17.92 -9.92 4.96
CA GLU A 80 19.21 -9.50 4.40
C GLU A 80 19.12 -8.99 2.95
N GLN A 81 18.05 -9.37 2.23
CA GLN A 81 17.81 -8.96 0.85
C GLN A 81 16.87 -7.76 0.75
N TYR A 82 16.26 -7.38 1.86
CA TYR A 82 15.41 -6.20 1.94
C TYR A 82 16.19 -4.92 1.58
N GLY A 83 15.57 -4.05 0.79
CA GLY A 83 16.23 -2.84 0.28
C GLY A 83 17.21 -3.09 -0.87
N ARG A 84 17.07 -4.19 -1.62
CA ARG A 84 17.74 -4.38 -2.92
C ARG A 84 16.77 -4.19 -4.07
N CYS A 85 17.24 -3.50 -5.11
CA CYS A 85 16.51 -3.23 -6.32
C CYS A 85 16.28 -4.51 -7.13
N GLU A 86 15.03 -4.86 -7.44
CA GLU A 86 14.71 -6.07 -8.21
C GLU A 86 15.26 -6.01 -9.65
N ARG A 87 15.40 -4.80 -10.22
CA ARG A 87 15.91 -4.60 -11.60
C ARG A 87 17.43 -4.70 -11.72
N SER A 88 18.16 -4.13 -10.77
CA SER A 88 19.62 -3.95 -10.89
C SER A 88 20.42 -4.68 -9.81
N GLY A 89 19.77 -5.22 -8.79
CA GLY A 89 20.41 -5.82 -7.61
C GLY A 89 21.13 -4.82 -6.69
N LYS A 90 21.17 -3.54 -7.06
CA LYS A 90 21.82 -2.47 -6.28
C LYS A 90 21.03 -2.17 -5.00
N PRO A 91 21.69 -1.72 -3.92
CA PRO A 91 20.99 -1.25 -2.73
C PRO A 91 20.11 -0.05 -3.06
N ILE A 92 18.88 -0.07 -2.59
CA ILE A 92 17.94 1.05 -2.66
C ILE A 92 18.35 2.06 -1.57
N PRO A 93 18.46 3.37 -1.88
CA PRO A 93 18.77 4.38 -0.88
C PRO A 93 17.78 4.37 0.29
N PHE A 94 18.28 4.50 1.52
CA PHE A 94 17.42 4.52 2.71
C PHE A 94 16.40 5.66 2.65
N GLU A 95 16.79 6.85 2.19
CA GLU A 95 15.89 8.01 2.05
C GLU A 95 14.66 7.70 1.18
N ARG A 96 14.83 6.87 0.15
CA ARG A 96 13.71 6.40 -0.68
C ARG A 96 12.82 5.41 0.07
N LEU A 97 13.42 4.48 0.80
CA LEU A 97 12.68 3.50 1.60
C LEU A 97 11.97 4.16 2.80
N ASP A 98 12.48 5.28 3.30
CA ASP A 98 11.84 6.05 4.37
C ASP A 98 10.54 6.73 3.88
N LEU A 99 10.57 7.22 2.63
CA LEU A 99 9.41 7.79 1.93
C LEU A 99 8.43 6.71 1.45
N VAL A 100 8.93 5.66 0.80
CA VAL A 100 8.14 4.58 0.19
C VAL A 100 8.74 3.23 0.62
N PRO A 101 8.34 2.69 1.78
CA PRO A 101 8.99 1.51 2.35
C PRO A 101 8.79 0.25 1.52
N TRP A 102 7.71 0.13 0.75
CA TRP A 102 7.44 -1.01 -0.15
C TRP A 102 8.14 -0.91 -1.52
N ALA A 103 8.97 0.10 -1.75
CA ALA A 103 9.63 0.29 -3.05
C ALA A 103 10.53 -0.90 -3.44
N ARG A 104 10.30 -1.44 -4.64
CA ARG A 104 11.03 -2.59 -5.21
C ARG A 104 12.16 -2.21 -6.17
N THR A 105 12.09 -0.99 -6.71
CA THR A 105 13.00 -0.47 -7.72
C THR A 105 13.77 0.73 -7.19
N CYS A 106 14.92 0.96 -7.81
CA CYS A 106 15.91 1.98 -7.46
C CYS A 106 15.85 3.19 -8.39
N ASP A 107 14.72 3.39 -9.09
CA ASP A 107 14.50 4.41 -10.12
C ASP A 107 13.84 5.65 -9.53
#